data_AF-A0A6G1G0X7-F1
#
_entry.id   AF-A0A6G1G0X7-F1
#
_cell.length_a   1.000
_cell.length_b   1.000
_cell.length_c   1.000
_cell.angle_alpha   90.00
_cell.angle_beta   90.00
_cell.angle_gamma   90.00
#
_symmetry.space_group_name_H-M   'P 1'
#
loop_
_entity.id
_entity.type
_entity.pdbx_description
1 polymer ?
#
loop_
_entity_poly.entity_id
_entity_poly.type
_entity_poly.pdbx_seq_one_letter_code
_entity_poly.pdbx_strand_id
1 'polypeptide(L)'
;MEDVDLLGLNAFEEQVQKLGDVNSRGETATRLNYASVMNKWKRFCKYREYSESPEERMKMATSIDVIVFLVYIIETGRIGTPVSLKNYYTRFSAIRHQKFSDAVPWTKTQRKSITTYIFDIFAQKYRLSNLREPASVIDFKDLCTILETHWERLDLFFKNGCMRLQFALAILIHAYTATRPGAILYGLPHVPDEEPEP
;
A
#
# COMPACT_ATOMS: atom_id res chain seq x y z
N MET A 1 7.68 -9.33 43.06
CA MET A 1 8.34 -9.53 41.77
C MET A 1 7.59 -10.69 41.16
N GLU A 2 6.58 -10.40 40.36
CA GLU A 2 5.64 -11.39 39.83
C GLU A 2 6.36 -12.22 38.76
N ASP A 3 6.35 -13.54 38.93
CA ASP A 3 6.77 -14.50 37.93
C ASP A 3 5.92 -14.28 36.67
N VAL A 4 6.55 -13.75 35.63
CA VAL A 4 5.96 -13.71 34.29
C VAL A 4 5.68 -15.15 33.90
N ASP A 5 4.45 -15.45 33.51
CA ASP A 5 4.02 -16.80 33.10
C ASP A 5 4.77 -17.24 31.83
N LEU A 6 5.95 -17.83 32.05
CA LEU A 6 6.89 -18.32 31.03
C LEU A 6 6.26 -19.42 30.16
N LEU A 7 5.23 -20.12 30.67
CA LEU A 7 4.52 -21.15 29.92
C LEU A 7 3.62 -20.53 28.84
N GLY A 8 2.98 -19.39 29.13
CA GLY A 8 2.21 -18.63 28.15
C GLY A 8 3.07 -18.05 27.02
N LEU A 9 4.30 -17.62 27.34
CA LEU A 9 5.26 -17.12 26.36
C LEU A 9 5.76 -18.22 25.41
N ASN A 10 6.13 -19.38 25.92
CA ASN A 10 6.58 -20.50 25.09
C ASN A 10 5.48 -21.02 24.15
N ALA A 11 4.23 -21.09 24.64
CA ALA A 11 3.09 -21.46 23.80
C ALA A 11 2.80 -20.41 22.71
N PHE A 12 3.03 -19.14 23.00
CA PHE A 12 2.92 -18.05 22.02
C PHE A 12 4.06 -18.11 20.98
N GLU A 13 5.29 -18.38 21.40
CA GLU A 13 6.44 -18.55 20.49
C GLU A 13 6.23 -19.72 19.52
N GLU A 14 5.73 -20.86 19.99
CA GLU A 14 5.36 -21.98 19.12
C GLU A 14 4.25 -21.61 18.13
N GLN A 15 3.25 -20.83 18.57
CA GLN A 15 2.19 -20.34 17.68
C GLN A 15 2.76 -19.40 16.61
N VAL A 16 3.67 -18.49 16.98
CA VAL A 16 4.34 -17.57 16.04
C VAL A 16 5.20 -18.35 15.03
N GLN A 17 5.94 -19.37 15.48
CA GLN A 17 6.72 -20.24 14.59
C GLN A 17 5.84 -21.06 13.65
N LYS A 18 4.70 -21.59 14.13
CA LYS A 18 3.74 -22.35 13.30
C LYS A 18 3.00 -21.48 12.29
N LEU A 19 2.73 -20.22 12.64
CA LEU A 19 2.05 -19.27 11.75
C LEU A 19 2.97 -18.75 10.63
N GLY A 20 4.30 -18.89 10.79
CA GLY A 20 5.29 -18.38 9.83
C GLY A 20 5.26 -16.84 9.73
N ASP A 21 6.16 -16.27 8.92
CA ASP A 21 6.15 -14.82 8.66
C ASP A 21 4.84 -14.43 7.96
N VAL A 22 3.99 -13.67 8.65
CA VAL A 22 2.62 -13.27 8.26
C VAL A 22 2.57 -12.35 7.01
N ASN A 23 3.66 -12.19 6.25
CA ASN A 23 3.87 -11.01 5.41
C ASN A 23 4.14 -11.22 3.91
N SER A 24 4.03 -12.44 3.36
CA SER A 24 4.39 -12.68 1.94
C SER A 24 3.64 -11.79 0.91
N ARG A 25 2.37 -11.44 1.18
CA ARG A 25 1.57 -10.57 0.28
C ARG A 25 1.75 -9.06 0.55
N GLY A 26 1.92 -8.66 1.82
CA GLY A 26 2.20 -7.28 2.20
C GLY A 26 3.57 -6.81 1.69
N GLU A 27 4.55 -7.71 1.70
CA GLU A 27 5.87 -7.54 1.09
C GLU A 27 5.77 -7.33 -0.43
N THR A 28 4.92 -8.11 -1.11
CA THR A 28 4.73 -8.00 -2.56
C THR A 28 4.18 -6.63 -2.94
N ALA A 29 3.14 -6.14 -2.25
CA ALA A 29 2.59 -4.80 -2.49
C ALA A 29 3.60 -3.68 -2.17
N THR A 30 4.40 -3.83 -1.11
CA THR A 30 5.45 -2.88 -0.74
C THR A 30 6.56 -2.83 -1.78
N ARG A 31 6.99 -4.01 -2.27
CA ARG A 31 7.98 -4.15 -3.35
C ARG A 31 7.51 -3.52 -4.65
N LEU A 32 6.25 -3.75 -5.05
CA LEU A 32 5.65 -3.13 -6.24
C LEU A 32 5.60 -1.60 -6.13
N ASN A 33 5.23 -1.09 -4.95
CA ASN A 33 5.23 0.34 -4.68
C ASN A 33 6.65 0.93 -4.78
N TYR A 34 7.68 0.22 -4.30
CA TYR A 34 9.07 0.68 -4.37
C TYR A 34 9.60 0.67 -5.81
N ALA A 35 9.30 -0.40 -6.56
CA ALA A 35 9.62 -0.49 -7.97
C ALA A 35 8.96 0.64 -8.78
N SER A 36 7.71 0.99 -8.46
CA SER A 36 7.00 2.12 -9.09
C SER A 36 7.71 3.45 -8.84
N VAL A 37 8.11 3.76 -7.61
CA VAL A 37 8.86 4.99 -7.29
C VAL A 37 10.21 5.02 -7.99
N MET A 38 10.94 3.90 -7.98
CA MET A 38 12.23 3.78 -8.68
C MET A 38 12.08 4.00 -10.18
N ASN A 39 11.06 3.43 -10.83
CA ASN A 39 10.82 3.64 -12.25
C ASN A 39 10.51 5.11 -12.59
N LYS A 40 9.75 5.80 -11.74
CA LYS A 40 9.51 7.24 -11.92
C LYS A 40 10.78 8.06 -11.73
N TRP A 41 11.62 7.68 -10.77
CA TRP A 41 12.93 8.32 -10.58
C TRP A 41 13.84 8.12 -11.80
N LYS A 42 13.92 6.91 -12.37
CA LYS A 42 14.67 6.66 -13.61
C LYS A 42 14.21 7.54 -14.77
N ARG A 43 12.89 7.70 -14.93
CA ARG A 43 12.31 8.60 -15.95
C ARG A 43 12.67 10.06 -15.67
N PHE A 44 12.63 10.50 -14.41
CA PHE A 44 13.06 11.84 -14.02
C PHE A 44 14.54 12.08 -14.32
N CYS A 45 15.43 11.14 -14.00
CA CYS A 45 16.85 11.26 -14.31
C CYS A 45 17.09 11.36 -15.82
N LYS A 46 16.38 10.57 -16.62
CA LYS A 46 16.43 10.66 -18.08
C LYS A 46 15.91 12.01 -18.60
N TYR A 47 14.79 12.50 -18.07
CA TYR A 47 14.24 13.81 -18.42
C TYR A 47 15.18 14.97 -18.08
N ARG A 48 15.96 14.83 -17.01
CA ARG A 48 16.95 15.82 -16.57
C ARG A 48 18.33 15.66 -17.22
N GLU A 49 18.48 14.65 -18.08
CA GLU A 49 19.72 14.33 -18.79
C GLU A 49 20.93 14.22 -17.83
N TYR A 50 20.72 13.64 -16.64
CA TYR A 50 21.83 13.39 -15.73
C TYR A 50 22.80 12.39 -16.35
N SER A 51 24.09 12.69 -16.25
CA SER A 51 25.18 11.84 -16.72
C SER A 51 25.36 10.58 -15.87
N GLU A 52 25.05 10.68 -14.58
CA GLU A 52 25.18 9.61 -13.60
C GLU A 52 24.05 8.59 -13.72
N SER A 53 24.29 7.37 -13.25
CA SER A 53 23.20 6.38 -13.19
C SER A 53 22.09 6.86 -12.24
N PRO A 54 20.82 6.50 -12.48
CA PRO A 54 19.72 6.88 -11.58
C PRO A 54 19.96 6.45 -10.13
N GLU A 55 20.59 5.30 -9.92
CA GLU A 55 20.97 4.78 -8.62
C GLU A 55 22.00 5.67 -7.92
N GLU A 56 23.08 6.07 -8.59
CA GLU A 56 24.08 7.00 -8.06
C GLU A 56 23.46 8.38 -7.78
N ARG A 57 22.62 8.88 -8.68
CA ARG A 57 21.91 10.15 -8.48
C ARG A 57 20.99 10.10 -7.27
N MET A 58 20.32 8.97 -7.03
CA MET A 58 19.46 8.80 -5.83
C MET A 58 20.28 8.80 -4.55
N LYS A 59 21.45 8.14 -4.56
CA LYS A 59 22.37 8.11 -3.42
C LYS A 59 22.83 9.51 -3.03
N MET A 60 23.24 10.30 -4.02
CA MET A 60 23.74 11.68 -3.87
C MET A 60 22.65 12.75 -3.81
N ALA A 61 21.37 12.36 -3.90
CA ALA A 61 20.27 13.31 -3.96
C ALA A 61 20.26 14.24 -2.73
N THR A 62 20.13 15.53 -2.99
CA THR A 62 19.90 16.55 -1.96
C THR A 62 18.41 16.71 -1.67
N SER A 63 18.06 17.47 -0.63
CA SER A 63 16.65 17.82 -0.38
C SER A 63 16.05 18.59 -1.56
N ILE A 64 16.84 19.39 -2.29
CA ILE A 64 16.39 20.12 -3.47
C ILE A 64 16.07 19.15 -4.61
N ASP A 65 16.92 18.15 -4.85
CA ASP A 65 16.66 17.12 -5.87
C ASP A 65 15.34 16.39 -5.62
N VAL A 66 15.09 16.05 -4.35
CA VAL A 66 13.82 15.44 -3.94
C VAL A 66 12.64 16.38 -4.19
N ILE A 67 12.74 17.66 -3.81
CA ILE A 67 11.68 18.65 -4.03
C ILE A 67 11.36 18.77 -5.53
N VAL A 68 12.38 18.85 -6.39
CA VAL A 68 12.19 18.98 -7.84
C VAL A 68 11.63 17.68 -8.43
N PHE A 69 12.06 16.52 -7.94
CA PHE A 69 11.45 15.26 -8.31
C PHE A 69 9.98 15.18 -7.93
N LEU A 70 9.59 15.68 -6.75
CA LEU A 70 8.19 15.74 -6.34
C LEU A 70 7.37 16.65 -7.27
N VAL A 71 7.94 17.77 -7.74
CA VAL A 71 7.29 18.60 -8.79
C VAL A 71 7.08 17.79 -10.06
N TYR A 72 8.10 17.10 -10.56
CA TYR A 72 7.98 16.23 -11.73
C TYR A 72 6.86 15.17 -11.55
N ILE A 73 6.71 14.60 -10.35
CA ILE A 73 5.64 13.64 -10.04
C ILE A 73 4.25 14.29 -10.10
N ILE A 74 4.11 15.54 -9.66
CA ILE A 74 2.85 16.29 -9.76
C ILE A 74 2.55 16.58 -11.24
N GLU A 75 3.53 17.05 -12.01
CA GLU A 75 3.31 17.49 -13.40
C GLU A 75 3.08 16.33 -14.37
N THR A 76 3.70 15.18 -14.13
CA THR A 76 3.57 13.99 -15.01
C THR A 76 2.54 12.98 -14.52
N GLY A 77 2.00 13.17 -13.31
CA GLY A 77 1.10 12.23 -12.66
C GLY A 77 -0.25 12.85 -12.31
N ARG A 78 -1.20 12.00 -11.92
CA ARG A 78 -2.46 12.45 -11.31
C ARG A 78 -2.33 12.40 -9.80
N ILE A 79 -1.66 13.38 -9.21
CA ILE A 79 -1.56 13.52 -7.75
C ILE A 79 -2.60 14.52 -7.28
N GLY A 80 -3.63 14.02 -6.58
CA GLY A 80 -4.72 14.86 -6.08
C GLY A 80 -4.51 15.40 -4.67
N THR A 81 -3.60 14.83 -3.87
CA THR A 81 -3.47 15.17 -2.44
C THR A 81 -2.02 15.32 -1.96
N PRO A 82 -1.75 16.18 -0.96
CA PRO A 82 -0.42 16.29 -0.36
C PRO A 82 0.04 15.00 0.34
N VAL A 83 -0.90 14.22 0.90
CA VAL A 83 -0.60 12.95 1.56
C VAL A 83 -0.05 11.93 0.56
N SER A 84 -0.66 11.82 -0.63
CA SER A 84 -0.13 10.98 -1.70
C SER A 84 1.30 11.38 -2.06
N LEU A 85 1.60 12.67 -2.12
CA LEU A 85 2.94 13.17 -2.41
C LEU A 85 3.94 12.87 -1.28
N LYS A 86 3.52 13.03 -0.01
CA LYS A 86 4.31 12.60 1.16
C LYS A 86 4.63 11.11 1.10
N ASN A 87 3.69 10.27 0.66
CA ASN A 87 3.94 8.84 0.50
C ASN A 87 5.01 8.54 -0.57
N TYR A 88 5.05 9.28 -1.67
CA TYR A 88 6.16 9.19 -2.63
C TYR A 88 7.50 9.51 -1.99
N TYR A 89 7.57 10.61 -1.23
CA TYR A 89 8.79 11.00 -0.53
C TYR A 89 9.23 9.96 0.51
N THR A 90 8.31 9.44 1.33
CA THR A 90 8.63 8.42 2.34
C THR A 90 9.19 7.16 1.68
N ARG A 91 8.57 6.71 0.58
CA ARG A 91 9.04 5.54 -0.17
C ARG A 91 10.38 5.79 -0.84
N PHE A 92 10.59 6.97 -1.42
CA PHE A 92 11.89 7.37 -1.97
C PHE A 92 12.99 7.28 -0.90
N SER A 93 12.72 7.85 0.28
CA SER A 93 13.66 7.84 1.41
C SER A 93 13.95 6.42 1.91
N ALA A 94 12.92 5.57 1.97
CA ALA A 94 13.07 4.16 2.35
C ALA A 94 13.94 3.40 1.34
N ILE A 95 13.71 3.59 0.03
CA ILE A 95 14.53 2.96 -1.01
C ILE A 95 15.99 3.40 -0.89
N ARG A 96 16.22 4.71 -0.71
CA ARG A 96 17.58 5.25 -0.56
C ARG A 96 18.30 4.63 0.63
N HIS A 97 17.63 4.56 1.78
CA HIS A 97 18.22 3.96 2.99
C HIS A 97 18.43 2.44 2.86
N GLN A 98 17.50 1.72 2.25
CA GLN A 98 17.59 0.26 2.12
C GLN A 98 18.66 -0.17 1.10
N LYS A 99 18.83 0.57 0.00
CA LYS A 99 19.79 0.23 -1.06
C LYS A 99 21.21 0.76 -0.82
N PHE A 100 21.35 1.86 -0.10
CA PHE A 100 22.63 2.55 0.06
C PHE A 100 22.92 2.74 1.56
N SER A 101 23.66 1.79 2.14
CA SER A 101 24.00 1.79 3.57
C SER A 101 24.86 2.98 3.99
N ASP A 102 25.58 3.59 3.05
CA ASP A 102 26.44 4.76 3.25
C ASP A 102 25.74 6.09 2.92
N ALA A 103 24.47 6.05 2.51
CA ALA A 103 23.72 7.27 2.26
C ALA A 103 23.42 8.00 3.58
N VAL A 104 23.89 9.25 3.68
CA VAL A 104 23.65 10.10 4.86
C VAL A 104 22.15 10.27 5.10
N PRO A 105 21.63 9.93 6.30
CA PRO A 105 20.22 10.10 6.63
C PRO A 105 19.77 11.56 6.54
N TRP A 106 18.50 11.78 6.19
CA TRP A 106 17.95 13.13 6.13
C TRP A 106 17.94 13.80 7.50
N THR A 107 18.54 14.99 7.59
CA THR A 107 18.50 15.78 8.82
C THR A 107 17.07 16.19 9.16
N LYS A 108 16.81 16.52 10.43
CA LYS A 108 15.49 17.01 10.87
C LYS A 108 15.06 18.26 10.06
N THR A 109 16.02 19.15 9.77
CA THR A 109 15.80 20.36 8.98
C THR A 109 15.41 20.05 7.55
N GLN A 110 16.11 19.12 6.89
CA GLN A 110 15.78 18.69 5.52
C GLN A 110 14.38 18.06 5.44
N ARG A 111 14.06 17.16 6.38
CA ARG A 111 12.73 16.54 6.46
C ARG A 111 11.63 17.57 6.66
N LYS A 112 11.85 18.55 7.55
CA LYS A 112 10.90 19.65 7.79
C LYS A 112 10.73 20.49 6.52
N SER A 113 11.82 20.86 5.85
CA SER A 113 11.78 21.63 4.60
C SER A 113 10.96 20.93 3.52
N ILE A 114 11.24 19.65 3.24
CA ILE A 114 10.48 18.86 2.24
C ILE A 114 9.00 18.79 2.62
N THR A 115 8.69 18.59 3.90
CA THR A 115 7.30 18.54 4.39
C THR A 115 6.58 19.88 4.20
N THR A 116 7.22 21.00 4.53
CA THR A 116 6.71 22.36 4.28
C THR A 116 6.46 22.59 2.79
N TYR A 117 7.36 22.17 1.91
CA TYR A 117 7.11 22.24 0.47
C TYR A 117 5.88 21.44 0.05
N ILE A 118 5.68 20.24 0.58
CA ILE A 118 4.54 19.38 0.23
C ILE A 118 3.21 19.98 0.69
N PHE A 119 3.11 20.36 1.96
CA PHE A 119 1.82 20.73 2.59
C PHE A 119 1.48 22.21 2.46
N ASP A 120 2.47 23.09 2.33
CA ASP A 120 2.22 24.53 2.28
C ASP A 120 2.35 25.02 0.84
N ILE A 121 3.50 24.81 0.21
CA ILE A 121 3.81 25.40 -1.10
C ILE A 121 3.11 24.65 -2.23
N PHE A 122 3.29 23.34 -2.33
CA PHE A 122 2.74 22.52 -3.41
C PHE A 122 1.24 22.36 -3.29
N ALA A 123 0.72 22.20 -2.07
CA ALA A 123 -0.71 22.14 -1.85
C ALA A 123 -1.42 23.38 -2.39
N GLN A 124 -0.89 24.58 -2.10
CA GLN A 124 -1.43 25.82 -2.62
C GLN A 124 -1.20 25.99 -4.13
N LYS A 125 0.04 25.81 -4.60
CA LYS A 125 0.43 26.06 -5.99
C LYS A 125 -0.29 25.15 -6.98
N TYR A 126 -0.39 23.87 -6.66
CA TYR A 126 -1.01 22.86 -7.53
C TYR A 126 -2.45 22.53 -7.14
N ARG A 127 -3.04 23.30 -6.21
CA ARG A 127 -4.40 23.09 -5.69
C ARG A 127 -4.65 21.65 -5.25
N LEU A 128 -3.66 21.05 -4.58
CA LEU A 128 -3.80 19.69 -4.08
C LEU A 128 -4.89 19.70 -3.01
N SER A 129 -5.87 18.83 -3.19
CA SER A 129 -7.01 18.77 -2.29
C SER A 129 -6.60 18.21 -0.94
N ASN A 130 -6.87 18.98 0.11
CA ASN A 130 -6.92 18.49 1.49
C ASN A 130 -8.32 17.99 1.85
N LEU A 131 -9.30 18.10 0.94
CA LEU A 131 -10.61 17.51 1.17
C LEU A 131 -10.40 16.01 1.20
N ARG A 132 -10.55 15.45 2.40
CA ARG A 132 -10.83 14.04 2.55
C ARG A 132 -12.23 13.89 2.00
N GLU A 133 -12.32 13.60 0.70
CA GLU A 133 -13.59 13.19 0.12
C GLU A 133 -14.16 12.12 1.04
N PRO A 134 -15.44 12.24 1.45
CA PRO A 134 -16.06 11.18 2.21
C PRO A 134 -15.83 9.89 1.44
N ALA A 135 -15.28 8.88 2.10
CA ALA A 135 -15.04 7.60 1.46
C ALA A 135 -16.35 7.19 0.78
N SER A 136 -16.30 6.75 -0.48
CA SER A 136 -17.48 6.23 -1.14
C SER A 136 -17.96 5.03 -0.32
N VAL A 137 -19.10 5.19 0.36
CA VAL A 137 -19.69 4.15 1.20
C VAL A 137 -20.76 3.46 0.37
N ILE A 138 -20.73 2.12 0.34
CA ILE A 138 -21.83 1.30 -0.15
C ILE A 138 -22.92 1.36 0.91
N ASP A 139 -24.07 1.93 0.58
CA ASP A 139 -25.20 1.98 1.50
C ASP A 139 -25.97 0.64 1.51
N PHE A 140 -27.01 0.55 2.35
CA PHE A 140 -27.81 -0.67 2.44
C PHE A 140 -28.54 -0.98 1.13
N LYS A 141 -28.96 0.03 0.36
CA LYS A 141 -29.65 -0.15 -0.91
C LYS A 141 -28.70 -0.65 -1.99
N ASP A 142 -27.48 -0.14 -2.02
CA ASP A 142 -26.41 -0.62 -2.88
C ASP A 142 -26.09 -2.09 -2.56
N LEU A 143 -26.03 -2.44 -1.27
CA LEU A 143 -25.82 -3.83 -0.82
C LEU A 143 -26.94 -4.76 -1.32
N CYS A 144 -28.22 -4.38 -1.15
CA CYS A 144 -29.35 -5.14 -1.68
C CYS A 144 -29.23 -5.32 -3.20
N THR A 145 -28.94 -4.23 -3.93
CA THR A 145 -28.80 -4.25 -5.39
C THR A 145 -27.68 -5.19 -5.84
N ILE A 146 -26.53 -5.18 -5.15
CA ILE A 146 -25.40 -6.07 -5.43
C ILE A 146 -25.81 -7.53 -5.23
N LEU A 147 -26.49 -7.85 -4.13
CA LEU A 147 -26.89 -9.21 -3.79
C LEU A 147 -27.96 -9.74 -4.75
N GLU A 148 -28.97 -8.93 -5.08
CA GLU A 148 -30.02 -9.27 -6.06
C GLU A 148 -29.41 -9.52 -7.43
N THR A 149 -28.58 -8.60 -7.92
CA THR A 149 -27.91 -8.74 -9.23
C THR A 149 -27.02 -9.98 -9.28
N HIS A 150 -26.30 -10.26 -8.19
CA HIS A 150 -25.46 -11.46 -8.05
C HIS A 150 -26.28 -12.76 -8.09
N TRP A 151 -27.50 -12.75 -7.54
CA TRP A 151 -28.36 -13.93 -7.48
C TRP A 151 -29.13 -14.18 -8.77
N GLU A 152 -29.62 -13.12 -9.42
CA GLU A 152 -30.43 -13.20 -10.63
C GLU A 152 -29.61 -13.48 -11.90
N ARG A 153 -28.39 -12.95 -11.98
CA ARG A 153 -27.55 -13.05 -13.18
C ARG A 153 -26.61 -14.25 -13.11
N LEU A 154 -27.18 -15.41 -13.41
CA LEU A 154 -26.50 -16.72 -13.41
C LEU A 154 -25.33 -16.82 -14.42
N ASP A 155 -25.14 -15.82 -15.28
CA ASP A 155 -24.19 -15.81 -16.39
C ASP A 155 -22.93 -14.98 -16.13
N LEU A 156 -22.92 -14.11 -15.11
CA LEU A 156 -21.96 -13.00 -15.09
C LEU A 156 -20.55 -13.33 -14.58
N PHE A 157 -20.37 -14.17 -13.55
CA PHE A 157 -19.02 -14.39 -12.96
C PHE A 157 -18.75 -15.76 -12.34
N PHE A 158 -19.74 -16.40 -11.73
CA PHE A 158 -19.54 -17.67 -11.02
C PHE A 158 -20.45 -18.76 -11.61
N LYS A 159 -19.88 -19.76 -12.30
CA LYS A 159 -20.64 -20.87 -12.88
C LYS A 159 -21.12 -21.88 -11.83
N ASN A 160 -20.41 -21.97 -10.70
CA ASN A 160 -20.71 -22.88 -9.60
C ASN A 160 -21.59 -22.20 -8.54
N GLY A 161 -22.69 -22.83 -8.14
CA GLY A 161 -23.58 -22.35 -7.08
C GLY A 161 -22.90 -22.18 -5.72
N CYS A 162 -21.91 -23.02 -5.39
CA CYS A 162 -21.14 -22.90 -4.15
C CYS A 162 -20.33 -21.60 -4.10
N MET A 163 -19.69 -21.21 -5.22
CA MET A 163 -18.93 -19.96 -5.31
C MET A 163 -19.84 -18.73 -5.17
N ARG A 164 -21.08 -18.83 -5.67
CA ARG A 164 -22.08 -17.76 -5.50
C ARG A 164 -22.46 -17.58 -4.05
N LEU A 165 -22.71 -18.69 -3.35
CA LEU A 165 -23.05 -18.65 -1.93
C LEU A 165 -21.89 -18.09 -1.09
N GLN A 166 -20.66 -18.53 -1.36
CA GLN A 166 -19.45 -18.04 -0.69
C GLN A 166 -19.24 -16.54 -0.89
N PHE A 167 -19.44 -16.03 -2.11
CA PHE A 167 -19.31 -14.60 -2.40
C PHE A 167 -20.38 -13.76 -1.69
N ALA A 168 -21.65 -14.19 -1.75
CA ALA A 168 -22.74 -13.52 -1.05
C ALA A 168 -22.51 -13.47 0.47
N LEU A 169 -22.07 -14.60 1.05
CA LEU A 169 -21.73 -14.69 2.46
C LEU A 169 -20.57 -13.75 2.83
N ALA A 170 -19.50 -13.69 2.03
CA ALA A 170 -18.37 -12.80 2.28
C ALA A 170 -18.78 -11.32 2.26
N ILE A 171 -19.61 -10.91 1.29
CA ILE A 171 -20.15 -9.54 1.22
C ILE A 171 -20.99 -9.22 2.46
N LEU A 172 -21.88 -10.12 2.86
CA LEU A 172 -22.73 -9.92 4.05
C LEU A 172 -21.88 -9.79 5.30
N ILE A 173 -20.92 -10.68 5.54
CA ILE A 173 -20.02 -10.58 6.71
C ILE A 173 -19.26 -9.25 6.66
N HIS A 174 -18.73 -8.84 5.50
CA HIS A 174 -18.08 -7.53 5.35
C HIS A 174 -18.98 -6.37 5.73
N ALA A 175 -20.23 -6.37 5.24
CA ALA A 175 -21.19 -5.31 5.50
C ALA A 175 -21.58 -5.24 6.99
N TYR A 176 -21.85 -6.38 7.62
CA TYR A 176 -22.32 -6.43 9.01
C TYR A 176 -21.22 -6.27 10.06
N THR A 177 -19.97 -6.60 9.73
CA THR A 177 -18.85 -6.54 10.69
C THR A 177 -17.89 -5.38 10.43
N ALA A 178 -18.05 -4.66 9.32
CA ALA A 178 -17.08 -3.66 8.83
C ALA A 178 -15.64 -4.21 8.72
N THR A 179 -15.48 -5.53 8.60
CA THR A 179 -14.18 -6.18 8.54
C THR A 179 -13.51 -5.89 7.22
N ARG A 180 -12.18 -5.73 7.21
CA ARG A 180 -11.41 -5.54 5.96
C ARG A 180 -11.42 -6.82 5.11
N PRO A 181 -11.52 -6.74 3.77
CA PRO A 181 -11.38 -7.88 2.84
C PRO A 181 -10.30 -8.89 3.22
N GLY A 182 -9.09 -8.39 3.53
CA GLY A 182 -7.98 -9.26 3.90
C GLY A 182 -8.20 -10.07 5.19
N ALA A 183 -8.95 -9.56 6.17
CA ALA A 183 -9.17 -10.31 7.42
C ALA A 183 -10.17 -11.47 7.23
N ILE A 184 -11.13 -11.35 6.30
CA ILE A 184 -12.04 -12.46 5.96
C ILE A 184 -11.33 -13.47 5.05
N LEU A 185 -10.61 -12.98 4.04
CA LEU A 185 -9.97 -13.84 3.04
C LEU A 185 -8.70 -14.54 3.54
N TYR A 186 -7.99 -13.96 4.52
CA TYR A 186 -6.72 -14.50 5.03
C TYR A 186 -6.82 -15.00 6.47
N GLY A 187 -7.98 -14.86 7.12
CA GLY A 187 -8.27 -15.47 8.41
C GLY A 187 -8.82 -16.91 8.30
N LEU A 188 -9.19 -17.35 7.11
CA LEU A 188 -9.56 -18.73 6.84
C LEU A 188 -8.30 -19.52 6.47
N PRO A 189 -7.98 -20.64 7.14
CA PRO A 189 -6.87 -21.49 6.72
C PRO A 189 -7.11 -21.90 5.28
N HIS A 190 -6.08 -21.69 4.45
CA HIS A 190 -6.07 -22.14 3.06
C HIS A 190 -6.37 -23.64 3.07
N VAL A 191 -7.53 -24.04 2.56
CA VAL A 191 -7.72 -25.43 2.18
C VAL A 191 -6.76 -25.61 1.00
N PRO A 192 -5.78 -26.53 1.07
CA PRO A 192 -4.93 -26.83 -0.07
C PRO A 192 -5.83 -27.23 -1.22
N ASP A 193 -5.60 -26.67 -2.40
CA ASP A 193 -6.27 -27.13 -3.61
C ASP A 193 -6.03 -28.64 -3.70
N GLU A 194 -7.08 -29.45 -3.60
CA GLU A 194 -7.01 -30.88 -3.90
C GLU A 194 -6.47 -30.98 -5.33
N GLU A 195 -5.26 -31.54 -5.47
CA GLU A 195 -4.71 -31.88 -6.77
C GLU A 195 -5.74 -32.75 -7.50
N PRO A 196 -6.07 -32.46 -8.77
CA PRO A 196 -6.91 -33.37 -9.53
C PRO A 196 -6.16 -34.70 -9.63
N GLU A 197 -6.72 -35.75 -9.02
CA GLU A 197 -6.21 -37.11 -9.15
C GLU A 197 -6.11 -37.51 -10.64
N PRO A 198 -5.08 -38.30 -11.01
CA PRO A 198 -4.72 -38.61 -12.38
C PRO A 198 -5.78 -39.42 -13.16
#